data_AF-A0A846DN10-F1
#
_entry.id   AF-A0A846DN10-F1
#
_cell.length_a   1.000
_cell.length_b   1.000
_cell.length_c   1.000
_cell.angle_alpha   90.00
_cell.angle_beta   90.00
_cell.angle_gamma   90.00
#
_symmetry.space_group_name_H-M   'P 1'
#
loop_
_entity.id
_entity.type
_entity.pdbx_description
1 polymer ?
#
loop_
_entity_poly.entity_id
_entity_poly.type
_entity_poly.pdbx_seq_one_letter_code
_entity_poly.pdbx_strand_id
1 'polypeptide(L)'
;TIGLSAFALDELGDIVFLELPEVGTAVTKGDSFGTIESVKAVEDLYSPVSGEVVEMNQDMVDAPERIQEDPYGDGWLIKVRVDQELGDDFKSADEYRALLEAEH
;
A
#
# COMPACT_ATOMS: atom_id res chain seq x y z
N THR A 1 -5.82 7.88 -2.05
CA THR A 1 -4.51 7.61 -1.44
C THR A 1 -4.45 6.15 -1.09
N ILE A 2 -3.31 5.50 -1.29
CA ILE A 2 -3.09 4.06 -1.08
C ILE A 2 -1.90 3.90 -0.14
N GLY A 3 -2.00 2.98 0.82
CA GLY A 3 -0.99 2.65 1.81
C GLY A 3 -1.18 1.23 2.34
N LEU A 4 -0.45 0.85 3.39
CA LEU A 4 -0.54 -0.46 4.02
C LEU A 4 -1.31 -0.40 5.34
N SER A 5 -1.98 -1.49 5.70
CA SER A 5 -2.58 -1.62 7.03
C SER A 5 -1.49 -1.82 8.09
N ALA A 6 -1.73 -1.35 9.30
CA ALA A 6 -0.86 -1.60 10.45
C ALA A 6 -0.64 -3.11 10.69
N PHE A 7 -1.65 -3.93 10.39
CA PHE A 7 -1.54 -5.39 10.45
C PHE A 7 -0.52 -5.93 9.44
N ALA A 8 -0.60 -5.50 8.17
CA ALA A 8 0.35 -5.94 7.14
C ALA A 8 1.79 -5.54 7.48
N LEU A 9 1.99 -4.36 8.06
CA LEU A 9 3.31 -3.90 8.49
C LEU A 9 3.87 -4.69 9.67
N ASP A 10 3.04 -5.06 10.65
CA ASP A 10 3.47 -5.91 11.78
C ASP A 10 3.93 -7.30 11.31
N GLU A 11 3.18 -7.88 10.36
CA GLU A 11 3.55 -9.15 9.73
C GLU A 11 4.89 -9.04 8.98
N LEU A 12 5.09 -7.98 8.19
CA LEU A 12 6.35 -7.70 7.50
C LEU A 12 7.52 -7.45 8.47
N GLY A 13 7.28 -6.79 9.60
CA GLY A 13 8.31 -6.31 10.51
C GLY A 13 9.10 -5.12 9.94
N ASP A 14 10.32 -4.91 10.43
CA ASP A 14 11.13 -3.73 10.10
C ASP A 14 11.34 -3.57 8.59
N ILE A 15 10.75 -2.53 8.01
CA ILE A 15 10.88 -2.19 6.59
C ILE A 15 12.24 -1.55 6.35
N VAL A 16 12.96 -2.03 5.33
CA VAL A 16 14.32 -1.59 4.99
C VAL A 16 14.43 -1.03 3.58
N PHE A 17 13.46 -1.30 2.71
CA PHE A 17 13.45 -0.78 1.34
C PHE A 17 12.02 -0.67 0.79
N LEU A 18 11.81 0.36 -0.03
CA LEU A 18 10.56 0.62 -0.73
C LEU A 18 10.87 1.12 -2.14
N GLU A 19 10.24 0.50 -3.13
CA GLU A 19 10.22 0.96 -4.52
C GLU A 19 8.79 1.34 -4.91
N LEU A 20 8.63 2.57 -5.41
CA LEU A 20 7.35 3.12 -5.86
C LEU A 20 7.43 3.57 -7.32
N PRO A 21 6.30 3.54 -8.06
CA PRO A 21 6.25 3.95 -9.45
C PRO A 21 6.30 5.47 -9.59
N GLU A 22 6.88 5.95 -10.69
CA GLU A 22 6.92 7.38 -11.00
C GLU A 22 5.53 7.99 -11.23
N VAL A 23 5.39 9.29 -10.96
CA VAL A 23 4.19 10.06 -11.28
C VAL A 23 3.91 10.02 -12.79
N GLY A 24 2.65 9.79 -13.16
CA GLY A 24 2.20 9.56 -14.53
C GLY A 24 2.17 8.09 -14.94
N THR A 25 2.70 7.19 -14.12
CA THR A 25 2.59 5.74 -14.34
C THR A 25 1.14 5.29 -14.21
N ALA A 26 0.68 4.49 -15.18
CA ALA A 26 -0.61 3.82 -15.08
C ALA A 26 -0.50 2.60 -14.16
N VAL A 27 -1.45 2.46 -13.25
CA VAL A 27 -1.62 1.27 -12.39
C VAL A 27 -2.89 0.53 -12.76
N THR A 28 -2.87 -0.78 -12.62
CA THR A 28 -4.02 -1.66 -12.89
C THR A 28 -4.38 -2.41 -11.62
N LYS A 29 -5.68 -2.48 -11.33
CA LYS A 29 -6.18 -3.25 -10.20
C LYS A 29 -5.71 -4.71 -10.26
N GLY A 30 -5.12 -5.18 -9.17
CA GLY A 30 -4.61 -6.53 -9.03
C GLY A 30 -3.20 -6.74 -9.60
N ASP A 31 -2.62 -5.75 -10.29
CA ASP A 31 -1.24 -5.79 -10.74
C ASP A 31 -0.32 -5.13 -9.70
N SER A 32 0.93 -5.59 -9.66
CA SER A 32 1.97 -4.97 -8.83
C SER A 32 2.30 -3.57 -9.35
N PHE A 33 2.43 -2.61 -8.44
CA PHE A 33 2.88 -1.25 -8.73
C PHE A 33 4.25 -0.92 -8.14
N GLY A 34 4.78 -1.76 -7.25
CA GLY A 34 6.02 -1.51 -6.52
C GLY A 34 6.39 -2.70 -5.64
N THR A 35 7.48 -2.56 -4.90
CA THR A 35 8.01 -3.63 -4.04
C THR A 35 8.36 -3.06 -2.68
N ILE A 36 8.10 -3.84 -1.63
CA ILE A 36 8.48 -3.54 -0.26
C ILE A 36 9.36 -4.67 0.28
N GLU A 37 10.45 -4.32 0.95
CA GLU A 37 11.34 -5.28 1.58
C GLU A 37 11.50 -4.94 3.07
N SER A 38 11.40 -5.98 3.88
CA SER A 38 11.62 -5.96 5.31
C SER A 38 12.76 -6.89 5.69
N VAL A 39 13.12 -6.90 6.98
CA VAL A 39 14.06 -7.89 7.53
C VAL A 39 13.55 -9.34 7.44
N LYS A 40 12.27 -9.56 7.13
CA LYS A 40 11.64 -10.89 7.06
C LYS A 40 11.37 -11.35 5.63
N ALA A 41 10.97 -10.44 4.74
CA ALA A 41 10.45 -10.80 3.42
C ALA A 41 10.64 -9.68 2.38
N VAL A 42 10.53 -10.06 1.11
CA VAL A 42 10.38 -9.15 -0.03
C VAL A 42 9.02 -9.45 -0.64
N GLU A 43 8.16 -8.44 -0.73
CA GLU A 43 6.79 -8.58 -1.18
C GLU A 43 6.44 -7.54 -2.26
N ASP A 44 5.56 -7.93 -3.17
CA ASP A 44 5.00 -7.03 -4.18
C ASP A 44 3.81 -6.24 -3.60
N LEU A 45 3.70 -4.97 -4.01
CA LEU A 45 2.60 -4.09 -3.66
C LEU A 45 1.57 -4.08 -4.78
N TYR A 46 0.37 -4.58 -4.50
CA TYR A 46 -0.69 -4.71 -5.49
C TYR A 46 -1.66 -3.53 -5.46
N SER A 47 -2.00 -3.00 -6.63
CA SER A 47 -2.91 -1.86 -6.69
C SER A 47 -4.35 -2.31 -6.43
N PRO A 48 -5.08 -1.70 -5.49
CA PRO A 48 -6.50 -1.98 -5.29
C PRO A 48 -7.39 -1.37 -6.39
N VAL A 49 -6.86 -0.48 -7.23
CA VAL A 49 -7.60 0.27 -8.26
C VAL A 49 -6.82 0.38 -9.57
N SER A 50 -7.52 0.65 -10.67
CA SER A 50 -6.89 1.08 -11.92
C SER A 50 -6.92 2.60 -12.04
N GLY A 51 -5.85 3.22 -12.54
CA GLY A 51 -5.77 4.68 -12.67
C GLY A 51 -4.35 5.16 -13.00
N GLU A 52 -4.10 6.44 -12.72
CA GLU A 52 -2.78 7.07 -12.93
C GLU A 52 -2.23 7.59 -11.61
N VAL A 53 -0.95 7.30 -11.34
CA VAL A 53 -0.24 7.83 -10.16
C VAL A 53 -0.07 9.33 -10.34
N VAL A 54 -0.63 10.10 -9.42
CA VAL A 54 -0.50 11.58 -9.40
C VAL A 54 0.49 12.07 -8.37
N GLU A 55 0.87 11.22 -7.41
CA GLU A 55 1.86 11.53 -6.37
C GLU A 55 2.45 10.23 -5.83
N MET A 56 3.77 10.21 -5.61
CA MET A 56 4.46 9.17 -4.83
C MET A 56 5.05 9.80 -3.57
N ASN A 57 5.09 9.05 -2.47
CA ASN A 57 5.63 9.55 -1.20
C ASN A 57 7.15 9.36 -1.15
N GLN A 58 7.90 10.33 -1.65
CA GLN A 58 9.37 10.28 -1.65
C GLN A 58 9.95 10.16 -0.23
N ASP A 59 9.30 10.75 0.78
CA ASP A 59 9.78 10.67 2.17
C ASP A 59 9.78 9.21 2.68
N MET A 60 8.83 8.38 2.23
CA MET A 60 8.78 6.96 2.58
C MET A 60 9.72 6.11 1.73
N VAL A 61 10.13 6.58 0.54
CA VAL A 61 11.19 5.91 -0.24
C VAL A 61 12.55 6.16 0.40
N ASP A 62 12.78 7.40 0.88
CA ASP A 62 14.05 7.80 1.50
C ASP A 62 14.20 7.29 2.94
N ALA A 63 13.08 7.12 3.66
CA ALA A 63 13.01 6.63 5.04
C ALA A 63 11.86 5.60 5.21
N PRO A 64 11.98 4.40 4.63
CA PRO A 64 10.90 3.40 4.58
C PRO A 64 10.47 2.86 5.95
N GLU A 65 11.34 2.93 6.96
CA GLU A 65 11.00 2.55 8.33
C GLU A 65 9.86 3.40 8.91
N ARG A 66 9.69 4.65 8.44
CA ARG A 66 8.68 5.60 8.94
C ARG A 66 7.24 5.21 8.57
N ILE A 67 7.06 4.34 7.57
CA ILE A 67 5.74 3.82 7.18
C ILE A 67 5.05 3.18 8.40
N GLN A 68 5.82 2.54 9.28
CA GLN A 68 5.31 1.89 10.49
C GLN A 68 4.91 2.86 11.60
N GLU A 69 5.43 4.09 11.61
CA GLU A 69 5.14 5.07 12.66
C GLU A 69 3.72 5.62 12.55
N ASP A 70 3.25 5.87 11.32
CA ASP A 70 1.91 6.39 11.05
C ASP A 70 1.35 5.83 9.73
N PRO A 71 0.96 4.54 9.69
CA PRO A 71 0.59 3.84 8.46
C PRO A 71 -0.66 4.40 7.76
N TYR A 72 -1.52 5.10 8.51
CA TYR A 72 -2.77 5.65 8.01
C TYR A 72 -2.73 7.18 7.81
N GLY A 73 -1.68 7.86 8.30
CA GLY A 73 -1.41 9.27 8.05
C GLY A 73 -0.23 9.45 7.11
N ASP A 74 0.95 9.77 7.66
CA ASP A 74 2.13 10.13 6.86
C ASP A 74 2.74 8.94 6.07
N GLY A 75 2.46 7.70 6.47
CA GLY A 75 2.96 6.45 5.86
C GLY A 75 2.26 6.02 4.57
N TRP A 76 1.54 6.92 3.89
CA TRP A 76 0.95 6.62 2.59
C TRP A 76 2.02 6.38 1.51
N LEU A 77 1.69 5.61 0.47
CA LEU A 77 2.65 5.22 -0.56
C LEU A 77 2.44 6.01 -1.86
N ILE A 78 1.24 5.92 -2.45
CA ILE A 78 0.89 6.60 -3.69
C ILE A 78 -0.49 7.25 -3.62
N LYS A 79 -0.70 8.29 -4.43
CA LYS A 79 -2.02 8.83 -4.75
C LYS A 79 -2.32 8.54 -6.21
N VAL A 80 -3.52 8.01 -6.44
CA VAL A 80 -3.97 7.60 -7.78
C VAL A 80 -5.21 8.39 -8.13
N ARG A 81 -5.22 8.99 -9.33
CA ARG A 81 -6.43 9.50 -9.97
C ARG A 81 -7.15 8.33 -10.63
N VAL A 82 -8.41 8.12 -10.25
CA VAL A 82 -9.26 7.07 -10.79
C VAL A 82 -10.36 7.76 -11.60
N ASP A 83 -10.52 7.33 -12.86
CA ASP A 83 -11.50 7.93 -13.78
C ASP A 83 -12.83 7.17 -13.83
N GLN A 84 -12.98 6.13 -13.01
CA GLN A 84 -14.16 5.26 -12.94
C GLN A 84 -14.66 5.16 -11.50
N GLU A 85 -15.95 4.86 -11.32
CA GLU A 85 -16.48 4.53 -10.00
C GLU A 85 -15.79 3.28 -9.45
N LEU A 86 -15.44 3.33 -8.17
CA LEU A 86 -14.92 2.19 -7.45
C LEU A 86 -16.06 1.17 -7.27
N GLY A 87 -15.77 -0.11 -7.53
CA GLY A 87 -16.73 -1.17 -7.27
C GLY A 87 -16.96 -1.40 -5.77
N ASP A 88 -17.85 -2.33 -5.45
CA ASP A 88 -18.20 -2.69 -4.06
C ASP A 88 -17.26 -3.75 -3.46
N ASP A 89 -16.11 -4.02 -4.10
CA ASP A 89 -15.20 -5.10 -3.70
C ASP A 89 -14.14 -4.67 -2.66
N PHE A 90 -14.40 -3.55 -1.99
CA PHE A 90 -13.62 -3.08 -0.85
C PHE A 90 -14.21 -3.60 0.45
N LYS A 91 -13.35 -3.70 1.46
CA LYS A 91 -13.77 -4.04 2.82
C LYS A 91 -13.70 -2.79 3.68
N SER A 92 -14.73 -2.57 4.47
CA SER A 92 -14.67 -1.69 5.63
C SER A 92 -13.66 -2.23 6.66
N ALA A 93 -13.29 -1.39 7.62
CA ALA A 93 -12.38 -1.78 8.68
C ALA A 93 -12.88 -3.00 9.48
N ASP A 94 -14.20 -3.10 9.70
CA ASP A 94 -14.79 -4.22 10.45
C ASP A 94 -14.82 -5.50 9.61
N GLU A 95 -15.14 -5.41 8.32
CA GLU A 95 -15.08 -6.56 7.41
C GLU A 95 -13.65 -7.07 7.22
N TYR A 96 -12.67 -6.16 7.16
CA TYR A 96 -11.26 -6.54 7.08
C TYR A 96 -10.79 -7.19 8.39
N ARG A 97 -11.17 -6.66 9.55
CA ARG A 97 -10.84 -7.27 10.85
C ARG A 97 -11.45 -8.67 10.99
N ALA A 98 -12.72 -8.84 10.62
CA ALA A 98 -13.39 -10.13 10.67
C ALA A 98 -12.75 -11.17 9.72
N LEU A 99 -12.21 -10.73 8.58
CA LEU A 99 -11.44 -11.60 7.69
C LEU A 99 -10.16 -12.10 8.38
N LEU A 100 -9.37 -11.20 8.97
CA LEU A 100 -8.12 -11.55 9.64
C LEU A 100 -8.34 -12.50 10.83
N GLU A 101 -9.41 -12.29 11.60
CA GLU A 101 -9.80 -13.17 12.71
C GLU A 101 -10.24 -14.56 12.25
N ALA A 102 -10.77 -14.69 11.03
CA ALA A 102 -11.20 -15.97 10.48
C ALA A 102 -10.05 -16.77 9.84
N GLU A 103 -8.93 -16.11 9.51
CA GLU A 103 -7.74 -16.72 8.93
C GLU A 103 -6.72 -17.21 10.00
N HIS A 104 -6.94 -16.84 11.26
CA HIS A 104 -6.20 -17.31 12.46
C HIS A 104 -6.96 -18.39 13.25
#